data_AF-A0A2N8TLA8-F1
#
_entry.id   AF-A0A2N8TLA8-F1
#
_cell.length_a   1.000
_cell.length_b   1.000
_cell.length_c   1.000
_cell.angle_alpha   90.00
_cell.angle_beta   90.00
_cell.angle_gamma   90.00
#
_symmetry.space_group_name_H-M   'P 1'
#
loop_
_entity.id
_entity.type
_entity.pdbx_description
1 polymer ?
#
loop_
_entity_poly.entity_id
_entity_poly.type
_entity_poly.pdbx_seq_one_letter_code
_entity_poly.pdbx_strand_id
1 'polypeptide(L)'
;MGDAVELEVDGRTVRLSSPDKMFFPERGFTKLDLARYYIAVGPGILRALRDRPTTLERYPEGVTGENFFQKRAPKNMPGWIPTAHITFPSGRSADEMCPTEAGAVVWAAQFGTLTFHPWPVRRDDVDHPDELRIDLDPQPGTDYDDAARAAHELRAVLHEFGGLRGFPKTSGGRGLHVFVPIAPRWTFTQVRRAAIAVGREMERRMPEHVTIKWWKEERGRRIFIDYNQTARDRTIASAYSVRPRPHAPVSA
;
A
#
# COMPACT_ATOMS: atom_id res chain seq x y z
N MET A 1 -3.21 -2.23 31.85
CA MET A 1 -3.84 -1.99 30.53
C MET A 1 -5.12 -1.25 30.83
N GLY A 2 -5.32 -0.05 30.30
CA GLY A 2 -6.55 0.70 30.52
C GLY A 2 -7.78 0.00 29.95
N ASP A 3 -8.94 0.45 30.41
CA ASP A 3 -10.23 -0.04 29.96
C ASP A 3 -10.43 0.18 28.46
N ALA A 4 -11.31 -0.60 27.85
CA ALA A 4 -11.66 -0.40 26.45
C ALA A 4 -12.33 0.97 26.25
N VAL A 5 -12.04 1.63 25.13
CA VAL A 5 -12.65 2.91 24.76
C VAL A 5 -13.51 2.75 23.51
N GLU A 6 -14.51 3.60 23.35
CA GLU A 6 -15.36 3.67 22.17
C GLU A 6 -14.94 4.87 21.31
N LEU A 7 -14.72 4.63 20.02
CA LEU A 7 -14.30 5.64 19.05
C LEU A 7 -15.43 5.88 18.04
N GLU A 8 -15.89 7.12 17.92
CA GLU A 8 -16.88 7.54 16.93
C GLU A 8 -16.19 7.95 15.62
N VAL A 9 -16.53 7.26 14.52
CA VAL A 9 -15.89 7.45 13.21
C VAL A 9 -16.93 7.27 12.10
N ASP A 10 -17.22 8.32 11.34
CA ASP A 10 -18.22 8.31 10.25
C ASP A 10 -19.60 7.75 10.68
N GLY A 11 -20.05 8.05 11.91
CA GLY A 11 -21.30 7.53 12.46
C GLY A 11 -21.25 6.05 12.88
N ARG A 12 -20.05 5.48 13.01
CA ARG A 12 -19.81 4.16 13.60
C ARG A 12 -19.14 4.30 14.97
N THR A 13 -19.66 3.58 15.95
CA THR A 13 -18.96 3.30 17.20
C THR A 13 -18.05 2.08 17.04
N VAL A 14 -16.74 2.27 17.19
CA VAL A 14 -15.74 1.19 17.13
C VAL A 14 -15.08 1.03 18.50
N ARG A 15 -15.25 -0.14 19.12
CA ARG A 15 -14.60 -0.48 20.40
C ARG A 15 -13.11 -0.76 20.20
N LEU A 16 -12.25 0.01 20.86
CA LEU A 16 -10.82 -0.18 20.94
C LEU A 16 -10.45 -0.78 22.30
N SER A 17 -10.01 -2.05 22.32
CA SER A 17 -9.47 -2.66 23.52
C SER A 17 -7.98 -2.36 23.67
N SER A 18 -7.50 -2.34 24.91
CA SER A 18 -6.07 -2.17 25.20
C SER A 18 -5.49 -0.87 24.64
N PRO A 19 -6.12 0.29 24.87
CA PRO A 19 -5.73 1.55 24.25
C PRO A 19 -4.27 1.92 24.52
N ASP A 20 -3.79 1.67 25.74
CA ASP A 20 -2.42 2.00 26.18
C ASP A 20 -1.37 0.98 25.73
N LYS A 21 -1.74 -0.03 24.95
CA LYS A 21 -0.77 -1.02 24.46
C LYS A 21 0.27 -0.30 23.60
N MET A 22 1.53 -0.43 23.98
CA MET A 22 2.65 0.15 23.24
C MET A 22 2.81 -0.53 21.88
N PHE A 23 2.68 0.26 20.81
CA PHE A 23 2.85 -0.20 19.44
C PHE A 23 4.19 0.23 18.85
N PHE A 24 4.67 1.42 19.22
CA PHE A 24 5.98 1.94 18.82
C PHE A 24 6.75 2.45 20.05
N PRO A 25 7.51 1.58 20.74
CA PRO A 25 8.21 1.94 21.98
C PRO A 25 9.16 3.13 21.84
N GLU A 26 9.91 3.23 20.75
CA GLU A 26 10.88 4.33 20.54
C GLU A 26 10.21 5.71 20.47
N ARG A 27 8.97 5.77 19.96
CA ARG A 27 8.20 7.01 19.82
C ARG A 27 7.21 7.24 20.95
N GLY A 28 7.01 6.26 21.83
CA GLY A 28 5.97 6.35 22.85
C GLY A 28 4.54 6.18 22.30
N PHE A 29 4.35 5.72 21.06
CA PHE A 29 3.00 5.62 20.47
C PHE A 29 2.28 4.33 20.87
N THR A 30 1.05 4.53 21.31
CA THR A 30 0.13 3.49 21.74
C THR A 30 -0.79 3.04 20.60
N LYS A 31 -1.56 1.97 20.85
CA LYS A 31 -2.63 1.53 19.97
C LYS A 31 -3.72 2.59 19.79
N LEU A 32 -4.02 3.38 20.82
CA LEU A 32 -4.96 4.48 20.73
C LEU A 32 -4.44 5.59 19.82
N ASP A 33 -3.14 5.89 19.86
CA ASP A 33 -2.53 6.89 18.96
C ASP A 33 -2.62 6.45 17.50
N LEU A 34 -2.38 5.16 17.21
CA LEU A 34 -2.59 4.60 15.88
C LEU A 34 -4.04 4.77 15.41
N ALA A 35 -5.01 4.44 16.25
CA ALA A 35 -6.42 4.56 15.91
C ALA A 35 -6.80 6.03 15.64
N ARG A 36 -6.36 6.95 16.50
CA ARG A 36 -6.56 8.41 16.34
C ARG A 36 -5.92 8.94 15.07
N TYR A 37 -4.72 8.48 14.73
CA TYR A 37 -4.08 8.82 13.46
C TYR A 37 -4.97 8.42 12.29
N TYR A 38 -5.47 7.18 12.25
CA TYR A 38 -6.34 6.72 11.17
C TYR A 38 -7.68 7.44 11.09
N ILE A 39 -8.23 7.89 12.22
CA ILE A 39 -9.40 8.78 12.24
C ILE A 39 -9.03 10.12 11.56
N ALA A 40 -7.92 10.73 11.95
CA ALA A 40 -7.49 12.03 11.43
C ALA A 40 -7.23 12.00 9.91
N VAL A 41 -6.66 10.90 9.39
CA VAL A 41 -6.41 10.74 7.95
C VAL A 41 -7.54 10.02 7.20
N GLY A 42 -8.69 9.76 7.83
CA GLY A 42 -9.81 8.98 7.29
C GLY A 42 -10.17 9.33 5.83
N PRO A 43 -10.43 10.61 5.50
CA PRO A 43 -10.71 11.03 4.13
C PRO A 43 -9.55 10.78 3.15
N GLY A 44 -8.31 10.84 3.63
CA GLY A 44 -7.09 10.59 2.85
C GLY A 44 -6.89 9.12 2.55
N ILE A 45 -6.87 8.28 3.58
CA ILE A 45 -6.64 6.83 3.42
C ILE A 45 -7.76 6.17 2.61
N LEU A 46 -9.01 6.64 2.74
CA LEU A 46 -10.12 6.12 1.94
C LEU A 46 -9.97 6.40 0.44
N ARG A 47 -9.24 7.43 0.01
CA ARG A 47 -8.95 7.58 -1.43
C ARG A 47 -8.12 6.40 -1.97
N ALA A 48 -7.31 5.78 -1.12
CA ALA A 48 -6.48 4.63 -1.48
C ALA A 48 -7.14 3.27 -1.19
N LEU A 49 -8.14 3.20 -0.30
CA LEU A 49 -8.75 1.93 0.13
C LEU A 49 -10.19 1.71 -0.32
N ARG A 50 -10.94 2.78 -0.63
CA ARG A 50 -12.38 2.72 -0.86
C ARG A 50 -12.73 1.74 -1.99
N ASP A 51 -13.54 0.74 -1.64
CA ASP A 51 -14.00 -0.34 -2.51
C ASP A 51 -12.89 -1.23 -3.08
N ARG A 52 -11.71 -1.24 -2.43
CA ARG A 52 -10.59 -2.11 -2.82
C ARG A 52 -10.45 -3.27 -1.83
N PRO A 53 -10.46 -4.54 -2.31
CA PRO A 53 -9.97 -5.65 -1.50
C PRO A 53 -8.60 -5.30 -0.94
N THR A 54 -8.37 -5.60 0.33
CA THR A 54 -7.20 -5.11 1.06
C THR A 54 -6.65 -6.19 1.98
N THR A 55 -5.38 -6.53 1.76
CA THR A 55 -4.61 -7.36 2.68
C THR A 55 -4.15 -6.52 3.87
N LEU A 56 -4.29 -7.06 5.08
CA LEU A 56 -3.95 -6.39 6.33
C LEU A 56 -2.62 -6.91 6.87
N GLU A 57 -1.65 -6.03 7.11
CA GLU A 57 -0.41 -6.37 7.81
C GLU A 57 -0.55 -6.04 9.30
N ARG A 58 -0.60 -7.09 10.13
CA ARG A 58 -1.01 -6.99 11.54
C ARG A 58 0.16 -7.22 12.48
N TYR A 59 0.23 -6.39 13.51
CA TYR A 59 1.17 -6.44 14.63
C TYR A 59 0.38 -6.37 15.94
N PRO A 60 -0.24 -7.47 16.40
CA PRO A 60 -1.12 -7.45 17.58
C PRO A 60 -0.44 -7.00 18.88
N GLU A 61 0.88 -7.23 18.96
CA GLU A 61 1.76 -6.88 20.09
C GLU A 61 2.71 -5.72 19.77
N GLY A 62 2.41 -4.91 18.75
CA GLY A 62 3.26 -3.79 18.33
C GLY A 62 4.45 -4.22 17.45
N VAL A 63 5.28 -3.25 17.03
CA VAL A 63 6.35 -3.48 16.03
C VAL A 63 7.50 -4.38 16.51
N THR A 64 7.60 -4.63 17.82
CA THR A 64 8.59 -5.53 18.42
C THR A 64 8.09 -6.97 18.53
N GLY A 65 6.79 -7.21 18.30
CA GLY A 65 6.18 -8.53 18.33
C GLY A 65 6.12 -9.21 16.98
N GLU A 66 5.47 -10.38 16.94
CA GLU A 66 5.22 -11.09 15.69
C GLU A 66 4.23 -10.32 14.79
N ASN A 67 4.40 -10.51 13.48
CA ASN A 67 3.51 -9.98 12.48
C ASN A 67 2.98 -11.07 11.55
N PHE A 68 1.87 -10.77 10.88
CA PHE A 68 1.36 -11.60 9.81
C PHE A 68 0.52 -10.80 8.81
N PHE A 69 0.42 -11.34 7.60
CA PHE A 69 -0.44 -10.83 6.54
C PHE A 69 -1.76 -11.59 6.53
N GLN A 70 -2.86 -10.87 6.72
CA GLN A 70 -4.21 -11.41 6.70
C GLN A 70 -4.92 -11.00 5.41
N LYS A 71 -5.05 -11.96 4.50
CA LYS A 71 -5.80 -11.79 3.24
C LYS A 71 -7.29 -12.05 3.44
N ARG A 72 -7.63 -13.23 3.97
CA ARG A 72 -9.02 -13.63 4.24
C ARG A 72 -9.64 -12.75 5.33
N ALA A 73 -10.84 -12.23 5.07
CA ALA A 73 -11.63 -11.47 6.02
C ALA A 73 -11.86 -12.28 7.32
N PRO A 74 -11.71 -11.65 8.51
CA PRO A 74 -12.00 -12.32 9.78
C PRO A 74 -13.45 -12.77 9.89
N LYS A 75 -13.68 -13.90 10.55
CA LYS A 75 -15.04 -14.43 10.80
C LYS A 75 -15.91 -13.48 11.64
N ASN A 76 -15.29 -12.66 12.50
CA ASN A 76 -15.96 -11.71 13.39
C ASN A 76 -16.01 -10.29 12.81
N MET A 77 -15.79 -10.13 11.49
CA MET A 77 -15.89 -8.83 10.84
C MET A 77 -17.34 -8.33 10.84
N PRO A 78 -17.61 -7.08 11.24
CA PRO A 78 -18.94 -6.51 11.20
C PRO A 78 -19.54 -6.56 9.79
N GLY A 79 -20.82 -6.89 9.67
CA GLY A 79 -21.50 -7.05 8.38
C GLY A 79 -21.59 -5.77 7.53
N TRP A 80 -21.32 -4.60 8.11
CA TRP A 80 -21.25 -3.33 7.37
C TRP A 80 -19.91 -3.10 6.65
N ILE A 81 -18.88 -3.90 6.94
CA ILE A 81 -17.62 -3.89 6.19
C ILE A 81 -17.77 -4.91 5.05
N PRO A 82 -17.85 -4.49 3.78
CA PRO A 82 -17.98 -5.44 2.69
C PRO A 82 -16.68 -6.22 2.48
N THR A 83 -16.80 -7.30 1.70
CA THR A 83 -15.67 -8.07 1.20
C THR A 83 -15.65 -8.06 -0.32
N ALA A 84 -14.54 -8.49 -0.91
CA ALA A 84 -14.44 -8.78 -2.34
C ALA A 84 -13.78 -10.15 -2.53
N HIS A 85 -14.35 -10.95 -3.44
CA HIS A 85 -13.82 -12.28 -3.76
C HIS A 85 -12.59 -12.15 -4.67
N ILE A 86 -11.44 -12.64 -4.20
CA ILE A 86 -10.17 -12.60 -4.94
C ILE A 86 -9.70 -14.01 -5.24
N THR A 87 -9.32 -14.25 -6.50
CA THR A 87 -8.54 -15.42 -6.91
C THR A 87 -7.06 -15.04 -6.98
N PHE A 88 -6.20 -15.84 -6.34
CA PHE A 88 -4.75 -15.65 -6.33
C PHE A 88 -4.09 -16.36 -7.54
N PRO A 89 -2.82 -16.05 -7.87
CA PRO A 89 -2.09 -16.73 -8.94
C PRO A 89 -2.03 -18.26 -8.81
N SER A 90 -2.15 -18.79 -7.58
CA SER A 90 -2.18 -20.23 -7.31
C SER A 90 -3.51 -20.91 -7.67
N GLY A 91 -4.53 -20.15 -8.07
CA GLY A 91 -5.90 -20.64 -8.28
C GLY A 91 -6.75 -20.72 -7.01
N ARG A 92 -6.15 -20.55 -5.82
CA ARG A 92 -6.88 -20.43 -4.55
C ARG A 92 -7.63 -19.09 -4.51
N SER A 93 -8.70 -19.03 -3.72
CA SER A 93 -9.43 -17.77 -3.50
C SER A 93 -9.70 -17.46 -2.02
N ALA A 94 -9.99 -16.19 -1.75
CA ALA A 94 -10.45 -15.70 -0.46
C ALA A 94 -11.32 -14.45 -0.64
N ASP A 95 -12.24 -14.24 0.28
CA ASP A 95 -12.90 -12.96 0.44
C ASP A 95 -11.99 -12.07 1.28
N GLU A 96 -11.51 -10.96 0.73
CA GLU A 96 -10.70 -9.98 1.45
C GLU A 96 -11.56 -8.83 1.97
N MET A 97 -11.14 -8.22 3.08
CA MET A 97 -11.79 -7.01 3.59
C MET A 97 -11.75 -5.90 2.55
N CYS A 98 -12.86 -5.19 2.38
CA CYS A 98 -13.01 -4.13 1.39
C CYS A 98 -13.52 -2.84 2.07
N PRO A 99 -12.63 -1.94 2.50
CA PRO A 99 -13.03 -0.74 3.23
C PRO A 99 -13.92 0.20 2.39
N THR A 100 -14.99 0.73 2.98
CA THR A 100 -15.88 1.74 2.37
C THR A 100 -16.00 3.02 3.19
N GLU A 101 -15.58 3.00 4.45
CA GLU A 101 -15.68 4.11 5.40
C GLU A 101 -14.54 4.03 6.43
N ALA A 102 -14.21 5.14 7.10
CA ALA A 102 -13.01 5.21 7.94
C ALA A 102 -13.15 4.31 9.18
N GLY A 103 -14.39 4.07 9.62
CA GLY A 103 -14.71 3.08 10.66
C GLY A 103 -14.12 1.70 10.34
N ALA A 104 -14.08 1.28 9.07
CA ALA A 104 -13.51 -0.02 8.68
C ALA A 104 -11.98 -0.05 8.91
N VAL A 105 -11.30 1.07 8.61
CA VAL A 105 -9.85 1.23 8.84
C VAL A 105 -9.54 1.20 10.34
N VAL A 106 -10.33 1.90 11.15
CA VAL A 106 -10.17 1.94 12.61
C VAL A 106 -10.49 0.59 13.24
N TRP A 107 -11.50 -0.12 12.72
CA TRP A 107 -11.79 -1.50 13.11
C TRP A 107 -10.61 -2.43 12.83
N ALA A 108 -9.97 -2.32 11.65
CA ALA A 108 -8.77 -3.09 11.36
C ALA A 108 -7.59 -2.72 12.28
N ALA A 109 -7.42 -1.43 12.61
CA ALA A 109 -6.41 -0.95 13.55
C ALA A 109 -6.62 -1.51 14.98
N GLN A 110 -7.88 -1.70 15.41
CA GLN A 110 -8.21 -2.41 16.66
C GLN A 110 -7.64 -3.83 16.69
N PHE A 111 -7.49 -4.48 15.53
CA PHE A 111 -6.87 -5.80 15.41
C PHE A 111 -5.36 -5.76 15.16
N GLY A 112 -4.73 -4.59 15.31
CA GLY A 112 -3.29 -4.39 15.17
C GLY A 112 -2.84 -4.19 13.73
N THR A 113 -3.73 -3.89 12.79
CA THR A 113 -3.32 -3.55 11.42
C THR A 113 -2.54 -2.25 11.42
N LEU A 114 -1.26 -2.31 11.06
CA LEU A 114 -0.41 -1.13 10.87
C LEU A 114 -0.41 -0.69 9.43
N THR A 115 -0.32 -1.62 8.48
CA THR A 115 -0.20 -1.30 7.05
C THR A 115 -1.32 -1.98 6.27
N PHE A 116 -1.98 -1.21 5.41
CA PHE A 116 -3.01 -1.68 4.49
C PHE A 116 -2.43 -1.82 3.10
N HIS A 117 -2.63 -2.98 2.48
CA HIS A 117 -2.14 -3.33 1.15
C HIS A 117 -3.32 -3.55 0.19
N PRO A 118 -3.91 -2.47 -0.37
CA PRO A 118 -5.03 -2.58 -1.29
C PRO A 118 -4.60 -3.15 -2.62
N TRP A 119 -5.45 -3.96 -3.22
CA TRP A 119 -5.32 -4.38 -4.60
C TRP A 119 -5.49 -3.18 -5.56
N PRO A 120 -4.93 -3.19 -6.79
CA PRO A 120 -5.10 -2.11 -7.76
C PRO A 120 -6.44 -2.22 -8.53
N VAL A 121 -7.45 -2.86 -7.94
CA VAL A 121 -8.78 -3.13 -8.52
C VAL A 121 -9.88 -2.69 -7.55
N ARG A 122 -11.12 -2.67 -8.03
CA ARG A 122 -12.30 -2.44 -7.20
C ARG A 122 -13.09 -3.74 -7.04
N ARG A 123 -13.91 -3.83 -6.00
CA ARG A 123 -14.67 -5.04 -5.66
C ARG A 123 -15.62 -5.51 -6.76
N ASP A 124 -16.11 -4.59 -7.60
CA ASP A 124 -17.07 -4.90 -8.66
C ASP A 124 -16.39 -5.45 -9.93
N ASP A 125 -15.08 -5.24 -10.08
CA ASP A 125 -14.26 -5.80 -11.16
C ASP A 125 -12.83 -6.05 -10.65
N VAL A 126 -12.59 -7.29 -10.25
CA VAL A 126 -11.34 -7.71 -9.58
C VAL A 126 -10.25 -8.19 -10.54
N ASP A 127 -10.50 -8.15 -11.85
CA ASP A 127 -9.59 -8.65 -12.89
C ASP A 127 -8.99 -7.54 -13.75
N HIS A 128 -9.58 -6.34 -13.73
CA HIS A 128 -9.10 -5.17 -14.47
C HIS A 128 -8.64 -4.03 -13.54
N PRO A 129 -7.32 -3.83 -13.39
CA PRO A 129 -6.81 -2.74 -12.57
C PRO A 129 -7.25 -1.36 -13.07
N ASP A 130 -7.61 -0.49 -12.12
CA ASP A 130 -7.84 0.95 -12.35
C ASP A 130 -6.63 1.81 -11.92
N GLU A 131 -5.53 1.16 -11.51
CA GLU A 131 -4.26 1.79 -11.16
C GLU A 131 -3.08 1.05 -11.80
N LEU A 132 -2.29 1.77 -12.60
CA LEU A 132 -0.90 1.38 -12.89
C LEU A 132 -0.02 1.91 -11.75
N ARG A 133 0.76 1.02 -11.12
CA ARG A 133 1.63 1.35 -9.99
C ARG A 133 3.08 1.14 -10.38
N ILE A 134 3.89 2.19 -10.27
CA ILE A 134 5.33 2.18 -10.53
C ILE A 134 6.06 2.29 -9.18
N ASP A 135 6.92 1.34 -8.88
CA ASP A 135 7.72 1.29 -7.65
C ASP A 135 9.18 1.63 -7.98
N LEU A 136 9.67 2.74 -7.42
CA LEU A 136 11.06 3.20 -7.55
C LEU A 136 11.82 2.76 -6.29
N ASP A 137 12.57 1.66 -6.40
CA ASP A 137 13.26 1.01 -5.28
C ASP A 137 14.78 1.28 -5.30
N PRO A 138 15.31 2.09 -4.36
CA PRO A 138 16.75 2.31 -4.21
C PRO A 138 17.50 1.01 -3.88
N GLN A 139 18.46 0.66 -4.73
CA GLN A 139 19.40 -0.45 -4.49
C GLN A 139 20.58 0.01 -3.61
N PRO A 140 21.38 -0.91 -3.02
CA PRO A 140 22.53 -0.53 -2.20
C PRO A 140 23.44 0.50 -2.89
N GLY A 141 23.73 1.60 -2.19
CA GLY A 141 24.52 2.71 -2.71
C GLY A 141 23.73 3.81 -3.44
N THR A 142 22.38 3.73 -3.40
CA THR A 142 21.42 4.78 -3.78
C THR A 142 20.41 5.02 -2.65
N ASP A 143 19.69 6.13 -2.69
CA ASP A 143 18.75 6.54 -1.64
C ASP A 143 17.45 7.17 -2.19
N TYR A 144 16.72 7.88 -1.31
CA TYR A 144 15.47 8.55 -1.66
C TYR A 144 15.69 9.67 -2.68
N ASP A 145 16.80 10.40 -2.62
CA ASP A 145 17.07 11.51 -3.53
C ASP A 145 17.31 10.98 -4.96
N ASP A 146 17.95 9.82 -5.09
CA ASP A 146 18.02 9.09 -6.36
C ASP A 146 16.62 8.72 -6.88
N ALA A 147 15.74 8.20 -6.02
CA ALA A 147 14.37 7.85 -6.42
C ALA A 147 13.54 9.07 -6.81
N ALA A 148 13.71 10.20 -6.10
CA ALA A 148 13.05 11.47 -6.43
C ALA A 148 13.51 12.01 -7.78
N ARG A 149 14.83 11.95 -8.08
CA ARG A 149 15.36 12.29 -9.41
C ARG A 149 14.74 11.42 -10.51
N ALA A 150 14.68 10.10 -10.31
CA ALA A 150 14.02 9.19 -11.25
C ALA A 150 12.52 9.50 -11.39
N ALA A 151 11.83 9.92 -10.33
CA ALA A 151 10.42 10.28 -10.39
C ALA A 151 10.15 11.52 -11.28
N HIS A 152 11.09 12.47 -11.33
CA HIS A 152 10.99 13.64 -12.22
C HIS A 152 11.06 13.23 -13.70
N GLU A 153 11.98 12.33 -14.07
CA GLU A 153 12.04 11.81 -15.45
C GLU A 153 10.82 10.93 -15.76
N LEU A 154 10.36 10.13 -14.79
CA LEU A 154 9.14 9.33 -14.94
C LEU A 154 7.92 10.19 -15.29
N ARG A 155 7.82 11.41 -14.76
CA ARG A 155 6.76 12.36 -15.14
C ARG A 155 6.82 12.70 -16.63
N ALA A 156 8.00 12.90 -17.20
CA ALA A 156 8.17 13.16 -18.63
C ALA A 156 7.77 11.93 -19.46
N VAL A 157 8.26 10.74 -19.10
CA VAL A 157 7.90 9.47 -19.76
C VAL A 157 6.39 9.24 -19.75
N LEU A 158 5.72 9.42 -18.60
CA LEU A 158 4.27 9.27 -18.50
C LEU A 158 3.52 10.27 -19.38
N HIS A 159 3.96 11.53 -19.42
CA HIS A 159 3.36 12.55 -20.27
C HIS A 159 3.49 12.21 -21.76
N GLU A 160 4.62 11.66 -22.19
CA GLU A 160 4.82 11.23 -23.58
C GLU A 160 4.00 9.98 -23.94
N PHE A 161 3.70 9.11 -22.97
CA PHE A 161 2.85 7.94 -23.15
C PHE A 161 1.35 8.27 -23.11
N GLY A 162 0.96 9.32 -23.83
CA GLY A 162 -0.44 9.73 -24.00
C GLY A 162 -0.97 10.65 -22.90
N GLY A 163 -0.11 11.46 -22.29
CA GLY A 163 -0.51 12.46 -21.30
C GLY A 163 -0.88 11.86 -19.94
N LEU A 164 -0.33 10.68 -19.61
CA LEU A 164 -0.61 10.03 -18.33
C LEU A 164 -0.12 10.89 -17.17
N ARG A 165 -0.92 10.94 -16.11
CA ARG A 165 -0.61 11.69 -14.89
C ARG A 165 -0.31 10.72 -13.75
N GLY A 166 0.91 10.81 -13.23
CA GLY A 166 1.34 10.13 -12.01
C GLY A 166 1.08 10.94 -10.75
N PHE A 167 0.74 10.24 -9.67
CA PHE A 167 0.56 10.77 -8.32
C PHE A 167 1.60 10.10 -7.41
N PRO A 168 2.69 10.79 -7.08
CA PRO A 168 3.75 10.23 -6.25
C PRO A 168 3.34 10.17 -4.78
N LYS A 169 3.86 9.17 -4.07
CA LYS A 169 3.84 9.05 -2.62
C LYS A 169 5.14 8.42 -2.14
N THR A 170 5.63 8.85 -1.00
CA THR A 170 6.69 8.15 -0.28
C THR A 170 6.21 6.73 0.08
N SER A 171 7.14 5.77 0.07
CA SER A 171 6.80 4.42 0.54
C SER A 171 6.68 4.35 2.07
N GLY A 172 7.29 5.29 2.80
CA GLY A 172 7.59 5.17 4.23
C GLY A 172 8.75 4.20 4.53
N GLY A 173 9.44 3.74 3.49
CA GLY A 173 10.75 3.07 3.54
C GLY A 173 11.80 3.96 2.87
N ARG A 174 12.56 3.39 1.93
CA ARG A 174 13.60 4.14 1.17
C ARG A 174 13.10 4.69 -0.17
N GLY A 175 12.12 4.02 -0.77
CA GLY A 175 11.67 4.30 -2.13
C GLY A 175 10.41 5.16 -2.24
N LEU A 176 9.94 5.29 -3.47
CA LEU A 176 8.80 6.12 -3.87
C LEU A 176 7.87 5.31 -4.77
N HIS A 177 6.56 5.43 -4.57
CA HIS A 177 5.57 4.83 -5.47
C HIS A 177 4.89 5.93 -6.28
N VAL A 178 4.66 5.71 -7.58
CA VAL A 178 3.86 6.59 -8.43
C VAL A 178 2.64 5.82 -8.91
N PHE A 179 1.46 6.32 -8.54
CA PHE A 179 0.18 5.73 -8.98
C PHE A 179 -0.34 6.51 -10.19
N VAL A 180 -0.76 5.78 -11.21
CA VAL A 180 -1.32 6.33 -12.45
C VAL A 180 -2.72 5.76 -12.60
N PRO A 181 -3.78 6.56 -12.35
CA PRO A 181 -5.15 6.14 -12.59
C PRO A 181 -5.36 5.79 -14.06
N ILE A 182 -6.00 4.65 -14.32
CA ILE A 182 -6.32 4.15 -15.66
C ILE A 182 -7.77 3.65 -15.70
N ALA A 183 -8.36 3.59 -16.90
CA ALA A 183 -9.66 2.94 -17.05
C ALA A 183 -9.52 1.42 -16.79
N PRO A 184 -10.45 0.78 -16.05
CA PRO A 184 -10.42 -0.66 -15.80
C PRO A 184 -10.83 -1.44 -17.05
N ARG A 185 -9.94 -1.50 -18.03
CA ARG A 185 -10.15 -2.16 -19.34
C ARG A 185 -9.12 -3.24 -19.64
N TRP A 186 -8.03 -3.27 -18.87
CA TRP A 186 -6.88 -4.11 -19.14
C TRP A 186 -6.67 -5.09 -18.00
N THR A 187 -6.29 -6.31 -18.36
CA THR A 187 -5.92 -7.35 -17.39
C THR A 187 -4.61 -7.00 -16.66
N PHE A 188 -4.36 -7.61 -15.49
CA PHE A 188 -3.08 -7.51 -14.78
C PHE A 188 -1.86 -7.73 -15.68
N THR A 189 -1.91 -8.72 -16.58
CA THR A 189 -0.81 -9.02 -17.51
C THR A 189 -0.56 -7.87 -18.48
N GLN A 190 -1.61 -7.21 -18.97
CA GLN A 190 -1.48 -6.04 -19.85
C GLN A 190 -0.94 -4.82 -19.08
N VAL A 191 -1.47 -4.54 -17.88
CA VAL A 191 -1.00 -3.42 -17.04
C VAL A 191 0.47 -3.62 -16.64
N ARG A 192 0.88 -4.85 -16.30
CA ARG A 192 2.28 -5.19 -16.04
C ARG A 192 3.18 -4.98 -17.26
N ARG A 193 2.72 -5.28 -18.48
CA ARG A 193 3.48 -4.99 -19.71
C ARG A 193 3.67 -3.48 -19.90
N ALA A 194 2.67 -2.67 -19.56
CA ALA A 194 2.82 -1.21 -19.57
C ALA A 194 3.87 -0.73 -18.55
N ALA A 195 3.88 -1.29 -17.33
CA ALA A 195 4.93 -1.00 -16.34
C ALA A 195 6.34 -1.35 -16.84
N ILE A 196 6.49 -2.49 -17.53
CA ILE A 196 7.76 -2.89 -18.17
C ILE A 196 8.16 -1.90 -19.25
N ALA A 197 7.23 -1.46 -20.10
CA ALA A 197 7.52 -0.49 -21.16
C ALA A 197 7.99 0.85 -20.59
N VAL A 198 7.32 1.36 -19.54
CA VAL A 198 7.74 2.54 -18.78
C VAL A 198 9.15 2.34 -18.21
N GLY A 199 9.39 1.19 -17.55
CA GLY A 199 10.69 0.89 -16.96
C GLY A 199 11.83 0.81 -17.98
N ARG A 200 11.59 0.23 -19.16
CA ARG A 200 12.56 0.18 -20.28
C ARG A 200 12.88 1.57 -20.80
N GLU A 201 11.88 2.42 -20.95
CA GLU A 201 12.10 3.78 -21.42
C GLU A 201 12.88 4.61 -20.39
N MET A 202 12.57 4.43 -19.10
CA MET A 202 13.34 5.02 -18.01
C MET A 202 14.80 4.55 -18.00
N GLU A 203 15.06 3.24 -18.12
CA GLU A 203 16.42 2.68 -18.21
C GLU A 203 17.17 3.21 -19.45
N ARG A 204 16.48 3.40 -20.58
CA ARG A 204 17.07 3.99 -21.80
C ARG A 204 17.50 5.45 -21.61
N ARG A 205 16.70 6.25 -20.91
CA ARG A 205 16.98 7.69 -20.67
C ARG A 205 17.97 7.92 -19.55
N MET A 206 17.97 7.04 -18.54
CA MET A 206 18.79 7.16 -17.34
C MET A 206 19.62 5.88 -17.09
N PRO A 207 20.44 5.40 -18.05
CA PRO A 207 21.08 4.07 -17.96
C PRO A 207 22.06 3.94 -16.78
N GLU A 208 22.62 5.05 -16.29
CA GLU A 208 23.51 5.06 -15.12
C GLU A 208 22.75 5.21 -13.78
N HIS A 209 21.46 5.51 -13.80
CA HIS A 209 20.66 5.79 -12.59
C HIS A 209 19.46 4.87 -12.40
N VAL A 210 18.95 4.26 -13.45
CA VAL A 210 17.75 3.41 -13.42
C VAL A 210 18.05 2.07 -14.06
N THR A 211 17.45 1.01 -13.52
CA THR A 211 17.48 -0.31 -14.13
C THR A 211 16.17 -1.08 -13.96
N ILE A 212 15.92 -1.99 -14.89
CA ILE A 212 14.87 -3.02 -14.75
C ILE A 212 15.44 -4.44 -14.74
N LYS A 213 16.75 -4.60 -14.55
CA LYS A 213 17.37 -5.93 -14.52
C LYS A 213 16.86 -6.76 -13.35
N TRP A 214 16.49 -7.98 -13.67
CA TRP A 214 15.87 -8.89 -12.72
C TRP A 214 16.83 -9.28 -11.59
N TRP A 215 18.04 -9.67 -11.95
CA TRP A 215 19.08 -10.16 -11.05
C TRP A 215 19.71 -9.01 -10.24
N LYS A 216 19.78 -9.16 -8.92
CA LYS A 216 20.23 -8.09 -8.01
C LYS A 216 21.68 -7.70 -8.27
N GLU A 217 22.52 -8.67 -8.59
CA GLU A 217 23.93 -8.53 -8.93
C GLU A 217 24.16 -7.69 -10.19
N GLU A 218 23.18 -7.59 -11.09
CA GLU A 218 23.30 -6.81 -12.32
C GLU A 218 22.80 -5.37 -12.18
N ARG A 219 22.12 -5.04 -11.07
CA ARG A 219 21.47 -3.73 -10.87
C ARG A 219 22.49 -2.62 -10.62
N GLY A 220 23.54 -2.95 -9.87
CA GLY A 220 24.53 -1.96 -9.42
C GLY A 220 23.91 -0.88 -8.53
N ARG A 221 24.50 0.31 -8.55
CA ARG A 221 24.06 1.47 -7.76
C ARG A 221 23.02 2.30 -8.53
N ARG A 222 21.85 1.71 -8.77
CA ARG A 222 20.75 2.32 -9.55
C ARG A 222 19.42 2.17 -8.83
N ILE A 223 18.44 2.97 -9.21
CA ILE A 223 17.03 2.77 -8.86
C ILE A 223 16.49 1.60 -9.68
N PHE A 224 15.95 0.59 -8.99
CA PHE A 224 15.25 -0.51 -9.64
C PHE A 224 13.78 -0.14 -9.81
N ILE A 225 13.27 -0.22 -11.05
CA ILE A 225 11.83 -0.13 -11.28
C ILE A 225 11.23 -1.53 -11.13
N ASP A 226 10.59 -1.79 -9.99
CA ASP A 226 9.97 -3.09 -9.71
C ASP A 226 8.63 -3.24 -10.44
N TYR A 227 8.70 -3.54 -11.74
CA TYR A 227 7.54 -3.82 -12.57
C TYR A 227 6.73 -5.04 -12.09
N ASN A 228 7.30 -5.88 -11.22
CA ASN A 228 6.60 -7.06 -10.71
C ASN A 228 5.58 -6.71 -9.63
N GLN A 229 5.65 -5.51 -9.05
CA GLN A 229 4.64 -4.97 -8.13
C GLN A 229 3.28 -4.78 -8.79
N THR A 230 3.23 -4.74 -10.12
CA THR A 230 1.99 -4.71 -10.91
C THR A 230 1.36 -6.09 -11.12
N ALA A 231 2.04 -7.17 -10.71
CA ALA A 231 1.48 -8.51 -10.77
C ALA A 231 0.33 -8.69 -9.76
N ARG A 232 -0.50 -9.70 -10.01
CA ARG A 232 -1.56 -10.12 -9.09
C ARG A 232 -0.93 -10.56 -7.76
N ASP A 233 -1.58 -10.24 -6.64
CA ASP A 233 -1.17 -10.64 -5.28
C ASP A 233 0.18 -10.06 -4.80
N ARG A 234 0.43 -8.78 -5.09
CA ARG A 234 1.60 -8.04 -4.61
C ARG A 234 1.22 -6.99 -3.58
N THR A 235 2.05 -6.87 -2.54
CA THR A 235 1.82 -5.95 -1.43
C THR A 235 2.44 -4.60 -1.72
N ILE A 236 1.59 -3.56 -1.74
CA ILE A 236 2.00 -2.17 -1.82
C ILE A 236 1.25 -1.43 -0.73
N ALA A 237 1.98 -0.83 0.21
CA ALA A 237 1.39 -0.01 1.25
C ALA A 237 0.55 1.12 0.62
N SER A 238 -0.71 1.24 1.06
CA SER A 238 -1.61 2.33 0.65
C SER A 238 -1.07 3.70 1.08
N ALA A 239 -1.52 4.74 0.39
CA ALA A 239 -1.34 6.10 0.87
C ALA A 239 -1.92 6.22 2.29
N TYR A 240 -1.23 6.96 3.16
CA TYR A 240 -1.54 7.17 4.57
C TYR A 240 -1.41 5.94 5.48
N SER A 241 -1.00 4.76 4.99
CA SER A 241 -0.65 3.65 5.90
C SER A 241 0.59 3.96 6.73
N VAL A 242 0.51 3.68 8.03
CA VAL A 242 1.69 3.58 8.90
C VAL A 242 2.53 2.39 8.47
N ARG A 243 3.85 2.51 8.54
CA ARG A 243 4.80 1.41 8.28
C ARG A 243 5.36 0.87 9.59
N PRO A 244 5.64 -0.45 9.67
CA PRO A 244 6.16 -1.09 10.87
C PRO A 244 7.66 -0.84 11.02
N ARG A 245 8.04 0.42 11.25
CA ARG A 245 9.40 0.85 11.54
C ARG A 245 9.43 1.60 12.87
N PRO A 246 10.57 1.67 13.57
CA PRO A 246 10.61 2.20 14.93
C PRO A 246 10.04 3.62 15.08
N HIS A 247 10.23 4.47 14.08
CA HIS A 247 9.73 5.85 14.05
C HIS A 247 8.32 6.03 13.46
N ALA A 248 7.58 4.94 13.23
CA ALA A 248 6.21 4.94 12.69
C ALA A 248 6.02 5.81 11.42
N PRO A 249 6.89 5.71 10.39
CA PRO A 249 6.74 6.52 9.20
C PRO A 249 5.46 6.15 8.46
N VAL A 250 4.97 7.09 7.66
CA VAL A 250 3.76 6.93 6.86
C VAL A 250 4.15 6.86 5.39
N SER A 251 3.44 6.05 4.62
CA SER A 251 3.44 6.15 3.16
C SER A 251 2.61 7.36 2.73
N ALA A 252 3.19 8.56 2.70
CA ALA A 252 2.52 9.83 2.42
C ALA A 252 2.69 10.28 0.96
#